data_AF-A0A496U5V9-F1
#
_entry.id   AF-A0A496U5V9-F1
#
_cell.length_a   1.000
_cell.length_b   1.000
_cell.length_c   1.000
_cell.angle_alpha   90.00
_cell.angle_beta   90.00
_cell.angle_gamma   90.00
#
_symmetry.space_group_name_H-M   'P 1'
#
loop_
_entity.id
_entity.type
_entity.pdbx_description
1 polymer ?
#
loop_
_entity_poly.entity_id
_entity_poly.type
_entity_poly.pdbx_seq_one_letter_code
_entity_poly.pdbx_strand_id
1 'polypeptide(L)' 'MISLFFLMFSIISALNGDNLVINEVYIGERIEWVELYNNSSNPVNLEEYIIANSMKGDTISGIIEPYSFFLISS' A
#
# COMPACT_ATOMS: atom_id res chain seq x y z
N MET A 1 9.32 22.78 -10.82
CA MET A 1 8.11 22.42 -10.04
C MET A 1 7.48 21.23 -10.76
N ILE A 2 7.80 20.01 -10.33
CA ILE A 2 7.19 18.81 -10.90
C ILE A 2 5.76 18.76 -10.35
N SER A 3 4.80 18.81 -11.26
CA SER A 3 3.38 18.77 -10.93
C SER A 3 3.07 17.43 -10.27
N LEU A 4 2.74 17.46 -8.98
CA LEU A 4 2.25 16.30 -8.24
C LEU A 4 0.85 15.98 -8.78
N PHE A 5 0.76 15.02 -9.69
CA PHE A 5 -0.50 14.55 -10.26
C PHE A 5 -1.12 13.56 -9.28
N PHE A 6 -1.96 14.06 -8.36
CA PHE A 6 -2.73 13.22 -7.45
C PHE A 6 -3.83 12.50 -8.24
N LEU A 7 -3.61 11.21 -8.53
CA LEU A 7 -4.62 10.34 -9.12
C LEU A 7 -5.51 9.81 -7.99
N MET A 8 -6.71 10.39 -7.86
CA MET A 8 -7.71 9.92 -6.90
C MET A 8 -8.39 8.67 -7.48
N PHE A 9 -7.79 7.49 -7.27
CA PHE A 9 -8.46 6.22 -7.57
C PHE A 9 -9.43 5.89 -6.43
N SER A 10 -10.72 5.86 -6.72
CA SER A 10 -11.71 5.24 -5.82
C SER A 10 -11.55 3.72 -5.90
N ILE A 11 -11.03 3.10 -4.85
CA ILE A 11 -10.85 1.64 -4.78
C ILE A 11 -12.17 0.98 -4.35
N ILE A 12 -12.54 -0.08 -5.06
CA ILE A 12 -13.69 -0.95 -4.77
C ILE A 12 -13.36 -1.75 -3.51
N SER A 13 -14.10 -1.53 -2.43
CA SER A 13 -13.93 -2.26 -1.18
C SER A 13 -14.54 -3.67 -1.24
N ALA A 14 -13.72 -4.67 -0.96
CA ALA A 14 -14.17 -6.05 -0.77
C ALA A 14 -14.41 -6.28 0.72
N LEU A 15 -15.66 -6.63 1.03
CA LEU A 15 -16.23 -7.11 2.29
C LEU A 15 -15.17 -7.52 3.35
N ASN A 16 -14.99 -6.61 4.33
CA ASN A 16 -14.30 -6.72 5.63
C ASN A 16 -13.01 -5.90 5.77
N GLY A 17 -13.15 -4.62 6.17
CA GLY A 17 -12.09 -3.86 6.84
C GLY A 17 -11.23 -2.95 5.97
N ASP A 18 -11.84 -1.93 5.37
CA ASP A 18 -11.28 -0.88 4.47
C ASP A 18 -10.21 0.04 5.11
N ASN A 19 -9.31 -0.51 5.91
CA ASN A 19 -8.37 0.22 6.75
C ASN A 19 -6.95 0.21 6.20
N LEU A 20 -6.58 -0.75 5.34
CA LEU A 20 -5.28 -0.79 4.68
C LEU A 20 -5.48 -0.70 3.16
N VAL A 21 -4.92 0.32 2.53
CA VAL A 21 -5.04 0.55 1.09
C VAL A 21 -3.68 0.69 0.43
N ILE A 22 -3.60 0.35 -0.85
CA ILE A 22 -2.47 0.76 -1.70
C ILE A 22 -2.70 2.22 -2.05
N ASN A 23 -1.84 3.11 -1.55
CA ASN A 23 -1.95 4.55 -1.78
C ASN A 23 -1.30 4.97 -3.09
N GLU A 24 -0.07 4.52 -3.35
CA GLU A 24 0.67 4.84 -4.57
C GLU A 24 1.50 3.64 -5.05
N VAL A 25 1.64 3.55 -6.36
CA VAL A 25 2.55 2.62 -7.03
C VAL A 25 3.40 3.42 -7.99
N TYR A 26 4.71 3.46 -7.77
CA TYR A 26 5.64 4.11 -8.67
C TYR A 26 6.32 3.08 -9.57
N ILE A 27 6.21 3.31 -10.87
CA ILE A 27 6.72 2.44 -11.93
C ILE A 27 7.69 3.26 -12.77
N GLY A 28 8.97 2.90 -12.70
CA GLY A 28 10.00 3.32 -13.65
C GLY A 28 10.06 2.33 -14.82
N GLU A 29 11.24 1.76 -15.07
CA GLU A 29 11.38 0.61 -15.99
C GLU A 29 10.82 -0.70 -15.40
N ARG A 30 10.71 -0.75 -14.07
CA ARG A 30 10.06 -1.79 -13.28
C ARG A 30 9.31 -1.15 -12.12
N ILE A 31 8.52 -1.94 -11.37
CA ILE A 31 7.97 -1.47 -10.09
C ILE A 31 9.16 -1.15 -9.18
N GLU A 32 9.25 0.10 -8.74
CA GLU A 32 10.33 0.54 -7.84
C GLU A 32 9.84 0.54 -6.39
N TRP A 33 8.66 1.12 -6.16
CA TRP A 33 8.06 1.11 -4.83
C TRP A 33 6.54 1.11 -4.86
N VAL A 34 5.97 0.56 -3.79
CA VAL A 34 4.54 0.58 -3.47
C VAL A 34 4.37 1.18 -2.09
N GLU A 35 3.47 2.14 -1.95
CA GLU A 35 3.10 2.71 -0.66
C GLU A 35 1.76 2.15 -0.19
N LEU A 36 1.77 1.66 1.05
CA LEU A 36 0.57 1.29 1.78
C LEU A 36 0.17 2.43 2.72
N TYR A 37 -1.13 2.67 2.85
CA TYR A 37 -1.69 3.63 3.80
C TYR A 37 -2.68 2.94 4.73
N ASN A 38 -2.49 3.18 6.03
CA ASN A 38 -3.44 2.77 7.05
C ASN A 38 -4.47 3.88 7.29
N ASN A 39 -5.66 3.75 6.70
CA ASN A 39 -6.79 4.68 6.85
C ASN A 39 -7.59 4.49 8.16
N SER A 40 -7.04 3.78 9.14
CA SER A 40 -7.71 3.49 10.41
C SER A 40 -7.06 4.16 11.61
N SER A 41 -7.82 4.21 12.70
CA SER A 41 -7.35 4.69 14.00
C SER A 41 -6.54 3.65 14.78
N ASN A 42 -6.32 2.44 14.25
CA ASN A 42 -5.60 1.36 14.91
C ASN A 42 -4.35 1.00 14.11
N PRO A 43 -3.25 0.57 14.76
CA PRO A 43 -2.08 0.07 14.03
C PRO A 43 -2.43 -1.20 13.24
N VAL A 44 -1.84 -1.35 12.06
CA VAL A 44 -1.96 -2.53 11.21
C VAL A 44 -0.66 -3.32 11.27
N ASN A 45 -0.72 -4.56 11.74
CA ASN A 45 0.41 -5.48 11.74
C ASN A 45 0.44 -6.27 10.42
N LEU A 46 1.57 -6.23 9.71
CA LEU A 46 1.78 -6.81 8.40
C LEU A 46 2.37 -8.23 8.41
N GLU A 47 2.72 -8.82 9.56
CA GLU A 47 3.46 -10.11 9.64
C GLU A 47 2.82 -11.30 8.87
N GLU A 48 1.52 -11.27 8.58
CA GLU A 48 0.82 -12.31 7.79
C GLU A 48 0.35 -11.82 6.42
N TYR A 49 0.76 -10.62 6.01
CA TYR A 49 0.39 -10.02 4.74
C TYR A 49 1.37 -10.44 3.63
N ILE A 50 0.80 -10.61 2.44
CA ILE A 50 1.53 -10.85 1.20
C ILE A 50 1.20 -9.71 0.25
N ILE A 51 2.22 -9.04 -0.28
CA ILE A 51 2.07 -8.17 -1.44
C ILE A 51 2.28 -9.00 -2.70
N ALA A 52 1.36 -8.95 -3.65
CA ALA A 52 1.40 -9.79 -4.83
C ALA A 52 0.98 -9.07 -6.10
N ASN A 53 1.53 -9.53 -7.22
CA ASN A 53 1.00 -9.30 -8.56
C ASN A 53 0.41 -10.60 -9.13
N SER A 54 0.02 -10.59 -10.40
CA SER A 54 -0.59 -11.77 -11.06
C SER A 54 0.35 -12.98 -11.19
N MET A 55 1.65 -12.83 -10.93
CA MET A 55 2.67 -13.86 -11.14
C MET A 55 3.38 -14.29 -9.86
N LYS A 56 3.53 -13.40 -8.87
CA LYS A 56 4.33 -13.63 -7.65
C LYS A 56 3.78 -12.85 -6.47
N GLY A 57 3.94 -13.41 -5.27
CA GLY A 57 3.76 -12.72 -3.99
C GLY A 57 5.03 -12.76 -3.15
N ASP A 58 5.22 -11.73 -2.33
CA ASP A 58 6.28 -11.60 -1.35
C ASP A 58 5.68 -11.25 0.03
N THR A 59 6.16 -11.90 1.08
CA THR A 59 5.76 -11.58 2.46
C THR A 59 6.31 -10.21 2.84
N ILE A 60 5.48 -9.41 3.49
CA ILE A 60 5.86 -8.13 4.08
C ILE A 60 5.72 -8.23 5.60
N SER A 61 6.46 -7.41 6.34
CA SER A 61 6.37 -7.36 7.79
C SER A 61 6.56 -5.93 8.28
N GLY A 62 6.10 -5.67 9.51
CA GLY A 62 6.12 -4.34 10.11
C GLY A 62 4.76 -3.92 10.63
N ILE A 63 4.73 -2.73 11.25
CA ILE A 63 3.53 -2.12 11.78
C ILE A 63 3.33 -0.78 11.07
N ILE A 64 2.15 -0.58 10.52
CA ILE A 64 1.73 0.73 10.02
C ILE A 64 0.88 1.40 11.10
N GLU A 65 1.42 2.46 11.69
CA GLU A 65 0.68 3.25 12.68
C GLU A 65 -0.60 3.86 12.10
N PRO A 66 -1.57 4.27 12.95
CA PRO A 66 -2.77 4.95 12.50
C PRO A 66 -2.47 6.12 11.55
N TYR A 67 -3.21 6.21 10.45
CA TYR A 67 -3.10 7.30 9.46
C TYR A 67 -1.68 7.53 8.92
N SER A 68 -0.86 6.49 8.90
CA SER A 68 0.53 6.54 8.46
C SER A 68 0.77 5.71 7.20
N PHE A 69 1.95 5.90 6.59
CA PHE A 69 2.36 5.27 5.34
C PHE A 69 3.48 4.25 5.57
N PHE A 70 3.54 3.23 4.72
CA PHE A 70 4.62 2.24 4.71
C PHE A 70 5.09 2.01 3.27
N LEU A 71 6.38 2.21 3.03
CA LEU A 71 7.01 2.05 1.72
C LEU A 71 7.60 0.65 1.58
N ILE A 72 7.21 -0.02 0.50
CA ILE A 72 7.77 -1.30 0.07
C ILE A 72 8.62 -1.00 -1.16
N SER A 73 9.93 -1.24 -1.08
CA SER A 73 10.86 -1.13 -2.20
C SER A 73 11.60 -2.44 -2.42
N SER A 74 11.95 -2.75 -3.68
CA SER A 74 12.79 -3.90 -4.03
C SER A 74 14.27 -3.67 -3.73
#